data_AF-A0A2T5FVS4-F1
#
_entry.id   AF-A0A2T5FVS4-F1
#
_cell.length_a   1.000
_cell.length_b   1.000
_cell.length_c   1.000
_cell.angle_alpha   90.00
_cell.angle_beta   90.00
_cell.angle_gamma   90.00
#
_symmetry.space_group_name_H-M   'P 1'
#
loop_
_entity.id
_entity.type
_entity.pdbx_description
1 polymer ?
#
loop_
_entity_poly.entity_id
_entity_poly.type
_entity_poly.pdbx_seq_one_letter_code
_entity_poly.pdbx_strand_id
1 'polypeptide(L)'
;MFGLLALIVAALFTGAAIYINVAEQPARLHLDDEALLAEWKPAYKRGFAMQAPLAMIAALLGVLAWWESARPLWLAGALIILANWPYTMLAIMPTNRKLEAIAPQQASAETRRLIRRWGLLHGGRSLLGLVAVVLFLVAAL
;
A
#
# COMPACT_ATOMS: atom_id res chain seq x y z
N MET A 1 -16.92 2.66 -18.78
CA MET A 1 -16.18 3.82 -18.19
C MET A 1 -15.48 3.44 -16.89
N PHE A 2 -16.16 2.72 -15.98
CA PHE A 2 -15.63 2.40 -14.65
C PHE A 2 -14.33 1.59 -14.68
N GLY A 3 -14.15 0.67 -15.64
CA GLY A 3 -12.94 -0.15 -15.72
C GLY A 3 -11.65 0.65 -15.92
N LEU A 4 -11.67 1.65 -16.81
CA LEU A 4 -10.52 2.54 -17.01
C LEU A 4 -10.24 3.42 -15.78
N LEU A 5 -11.29 3.89 -15.10
CA LEU A 5 -11.13 4.61 -13.83
C LEU A 5 -10.55 3.69 -12.75
N ALA A 6 -10.99 2.44 -12.66
CA ALA A 6 -10.45 1.45 -11.73
C ALA A 6 -8.95 1.22 -11.99
N LEU A 7 -8.56 1.08 -13.26
CA LEU A 7 -7.16 0.95 -13.67
C LEU A 7 -6.33 2.17 -13.25
N ILE A 8 -6.81 3.39 -13.53
CA ILE A 8 -6.11 4.64 -13.18
C ILE A 8 -5.91 4.75 -11.66
N VAL A 9 -6.98 4.53 -10.88
CA VAL A 9 -6.92 4.65 -9.41
C VAL A 9 -6.02 3.56 -8.81
N ALA A 10 -6.08 2.33 -9.33
CA ALA A 10 -5.18 1.24 -8.91
C ALA A 10 -3.72 1.53 -9.27
N ALA A 11 -3.47 2.14 -10.44
CA ALA A 11 -2.12 2.55 -10.84
C ALA A 11 -1.56 3.64 -9.93
N LEU A 12 -2.37 4.63 -9.52
CA LEU A 12 -1.98 5.64 -8.54
C LEU A 12 -1.64 5.03 -7.18
N PHE A 13 -2.47 4.10 -6.68
CA PHE A 13 -2.17 3.34 -5.46
C PHE A 13 -0.82 2.61 -5.57
N THR A 14 -0.64 1.88 -6.68
CA THR A 14 0.51 1.01 -6.92
C THR A 14 1.78 1.84 -7.05
N GLY A 15 1.74 2.94 -7.80
CA GLY A 15 2.85 3.87 -7.94
C GLY A 15 3.29 4.45 -6.59
N ALA A 16 2.33 4.87 -5.75
CA ALA A 16 2.64 5.35 -4.40
C ALA A 16 3.27 4.25 -3.52
N ALA A 17 2.77 3.00 -3.60
CA ALA A 17 3.32 1.88 -2.83
C ALA A 17 4.75 1.52 -3.28
N ILE A 18 4.98 1.49 -4.59
CA ILE A 18 6.31 1.26 -5.16
C ILE A 18 7.27 2.38 -4.77
N TYR A 19 6.85 3.64 -4.85
CA TYR A 19 7.67 4.79 -4.42
C TYR A 19 8.12 4.65 -2.97
N ILE A 20 7.23 4.25 -2.06
CA ILE A 20 7.58 4.02 -0.65
C ILE A 20 8.70 2.99 -0.54
N ASN A 21 8.62 1.88 -1.27
CA ASN A 21 9.64 0.82 -1.23
C ASN A 21 10.96 1.18 -1.91
N VAL A 22 10.91 1.93 -3.00
CA VAL A 22 12.08 2.18 -3.88
C VAL A 22 12.82 3.46 -3.49
N ALA A 23 12.12 4.51 -3.07
CA ALA A 23 12.72 5.81 -2.79
C ALA A 23 12.67 6.14 -1.29
N GLU A 24 11.46 6.19 -0.73
CA GLU A 24 11.25 6.69 0.64
C GLU A 24 11.93 5.81 1.70
N GLN A 25 11.72 4.50 1.63
CA GLN A 25 12.24 3.56 2.61
C GLN A 25 13.77 3.45 2.59
N PRO A 26 14.45 3.35 1.42
CA PRO A 26 15.90 3.40 1.39
C PRO A 26 16.45 4.73 1.91
N ALA A 27 15.86 5.87 1.54
CA ALA A 27 16.28 7.17 2.06
C ALA A 27 16.14 7.24 3.58
N ARG A 28 15.00 6.82 4.13
CA ARG A 28 14.74 6.72 5.58
C ARG A 28 15.80 5.88 6.31
N LEU A 29 16.23 4.77 5.72
CA LEU A 29 17.20 3.87 6.35
C LEU A 29 18.62 4.44 6.44
N HIS A 30 18.93 5.56 5.77
CA HIS A 30 20.20 6.28 5.93
C HIS A 30 20.22 7.20 7.16
N LEU A 31 19.06 7.53 7.72
CA LEU A 31 18.95 8.35 8.92
C LEU A 31 19.37 7.56 10.17
N ASP A 32 19.73 8.27 11.24
CA ASP A 32 19.92 7.69 12.57
C ASP A 32 18.60 7.15 13.17
N ASP A 33 18.69 6.47 14.32
CA ASP A 33 17.57 5.78 14.96
C ASP A 33 16.43 6.72 15.41
N GLU A 34 16.74 7.95 15.83
CA GLU A 34 15.71 8.91 16.21
C GLU A 34 15.05 9.53 14.97
N ALA A 35 15.86 9.99 14.02
CA ALA A 35 15.42 10.67 12.82
C ALA A 35 14.60 9.76 11.89
N LEU A 36 14.96 8.48 11.72
CA LEU A 36 14.16 7.57 10.89
C LEU A 36 12.76 7.34 11.47
N LEU A 37 12.61 7.25 12.80
CA LEU A 37 11.31 7.06 13.43
C LEU A 37 10.50 8.35 13.41
N ALA A 38 11.16 9.49 13.64
CA ALA A 38 10.55 10.82 13.57
C ALA A 38 9.98 11.10 12.17
N GLU A 39 10.66 10.67 11.11
CA GLU A 39 10.18 10.79 9.73
C GLU A 39 9.09 9.74 9.41
N TRP A 40 9.29 8.48 9.82
CA TRP A 40 8.36 7.39 9.50
C TRP A 40 6.94 7.64 10.01
N LYS A 41 6.78 8.16 11.24
CA LYS A 41 5.45 8.36 11.85
C LYS A 41 4.53 9.28 11.02
N PRO A 42 4.91 10.54 10.71
CA PRO A 42 4.08 11.42 9.89
C PRO A 42 3.96 10.93 8.43
N ALA A 43 4.98 10.28 7.87
CA ALA A 43 4.93 9.72 6.53
C ALA A 43 3.91 8.57 6.46
N TYR A 44 3.98 7.60 7.38
CA TYR A 44 3.03 6.48 7.47
C TYR A 44 1.58 6.96 7.61
N LYS A 45 1.32 7.93 8.50
CA LYS A 45 -0.03 8.47 8.71
C LYS A 45 -0.61 9.06 7.41
N ARG A 46 0.19 9.85 6.68
CA ARG A 46 -0.22 10.47 5.41
C ARG A 46 -0.36 9.43 4.29
N GLY A 47 0.59 8.52 4.18
CA GLY A 47 0.56 7.42 3.22
C GLY A 47 -0.66 6.52 3.41
N PHE A 48 -1.01 6.18 4.66
CA PHE A 48 -2.22 5.43 4.97
C PHE A 48 -3.49 6.18 4.54
N ALA A 49 -3.59 7.48 4.88
CA ALA A 49 -4.73 8.33 4.53
C ALA A 49 -4.91 8.51 3.01
N MET A 50 -3.83 8.44 2.24
CA MET A 50 -3.87 8.48 0.78
C MET A 50 -4.19 7.11 0.17
N GLN A 51 -3.48 6.06 0.57
CA GLN A 51 -3.57 4.75 -0.09
C GLN A 51 -4.85 3.99 0.25
N ALA A 52 -5.40 4.11 1.47
CA ALA A 52 -6.60 3.38 1.84
C ALA A 52 -7.83 3.78 0.98
N PRO A 53 -8.14 5.08 0.78
CA PRO A 53 -9.20 5.49 -0.13
C PRO A 53 -8.97 5.05 -1.57
N LEU A 54 -7.73 5.14 -2.09
CA LEU A 54 -7.42 4.71 -3.46
C LEU A 54 -7.74 3.23 -3.68
N ALA A 55 -7.35 2.35 -2.74
CA ALA A 55 -7.66 0.93 -2.83
C ALA A 55 -9.18 0.66 -2.81
N MET A 56 -9.92 1.34 -1.94
CA MET A 56 -11.39 1.18 -1.84
C MET A 56 -12.11 1.69 -3.09
N ILE A 57 -11.71 2.84 -3.61
CA ILE A 57 -12.28 3.42 -4.83
C ILE A 57 -11.99 2.53 -6.04
N ALA A 58 -10.75 2.05 -6.19
CA ALA A 58 -10.38 1.13 -7.27
C ALA A 58 -11.19 -0.18 -7.19
N ALA A 59 -11.36 -0.74 -5.99
CA ALA A 59 -12.18 -1.93 -5.79
C ALA A 59 -13.64 -1.71 -6.21
N LEU A 60 -14.27 -0.63 -5.74
CA LEU A 60 -15.65 -0.29 -6.09
C LEU A 60 -15.82 -0.12 -7.60
N LEU A 61 -14.93 0.64 -8.25
CA LEU A 61 -14.96 0.86 -9.69
C LEU A 61 -14.76 -0.45 -10.47
N GLY A 62 -13.90 -1.35 -10.00
CA GLY A 62 -13.71 -2.66 -10.60
C GLY A 62 -14.95 -3.55 -10.48
N VAL A 63 -15.65 -3.53 -9.34
CA VAL A 63 -16.94 -4.23 -9.18
C VAL A 63 -18.00 -3.67 -10.14
N LEU A 64 -18.09 -2.35 -10.27
CA LEU A 64 -19.00 -1.71 -11.22
C LEU A 64 -18.66 -2.07 -12.68
N ALA A 65 -17.37 -2.10 -13.03
CA ALA A 65 -16.91 -2.50 -14.36
C ALA A 65 -17.24 -3.97 -14.67
N TRP A 66 -17.12 -4.86 -13.67
CA TRP A 66 -17.57 -6.25 -13.80
C TRP A 66 -19.08 -6.33 -14.01
N TRP A 67 -19.86 -5.58 -13.24
CA TRP A 67 -21.31 -5.56 -13.36
C TRP A 67 -21.78 -5.11 -14.75
N GLU A 68 -21.13 -4.11 -15.34
CA GLU A 68 -21.47 -3.62 -16.69
C GLU A 68 -21.07 -4.58 -17.82
N SER A 69 -19.92 -5.23 -17.70
CA SER A 69 -19.29 -5.94 -18.82
C SER A 69 -19.36 -7.47 -18.73
N ALA A 70 -19.73 -8.00 -17.56
CA ALA A 70 -19.63 -9.41 -17.19
C ALA A 70 -18.22 -10.03 -17.34
N ARG A 71 -17.16 -9.22 -17.56
CA ARG A 71 -15.78 -9.72 -17.68
C ARG A 71 -15.21 -10.02 -16.30
N PRO A 72 -14.87 -11.28 -15.96
CA PRO A 72 -14.52 -11.69 -14.60
C PRO A 72 -13.21 -11.07 -14.08
N LEU A 73 -12.31 -10.67 -14.99
CA LEU A 73 -11.03 -10.06 -14.62
C LEU A 73 -11.20 -8.72 -13.89
N TRP A 74 -12.28 -7.97 -14.15
CA TRP A 74 -12.59 -6.77 -13.37
C TRP A 74 -12.90 -7.11 -11.91
N LEU A 75 -13.67 -8.17 -11.66
CA LEU A 75 -13.96 -8.60 -10.30
C LEU A 75 -12.70 -9.14 -9.61
N ALA A 76 -11.89 -9.93 -10.31
CA ALA A 76 -10.63 -10.44 -9.78
C ALA A 76 -9.68 -9.29 -9.37
N GLY A 77 -9.49 -8.29 -10.23
CA GLY A 77 -8.68 -7.12 -9.90
C GLY A 77 -9.22 -6.33 -8.71
N ALA A 78 -10.55 -6.17 -8.62
CA ALA A 78 -11.20 -5.51 -7.50
C ALA A 78 -10.97 -6.24 -6.16
N LEU A 79 -11.06 -7.57 -6.16
CA LEU A 79 -10.79 -8.38 -4.98
C LEU A 79 -9.31 -8.31 -4.56
N ILE A 80 -8.39 -8.35 -5.53
CA ILE A 80 -6.95 -8.26 -5.26
C ILE A 80 -6.56 -6.90 -4.68
N ILE A 81 -7.04 -5.78 -5.26
CA ILE A 81 -6.71 -4.45 -4.71
C ILE A 81 -7.34 -4.28 -3.32
N LEU A 82 -8.57 -4.77 -3.11
CA LEU A 82 -9.23 -4.75 -1.80
C LEU A 82 -8.48 -5.59 -0.75
N ALA A 83 -7.85 -6.69 -1.16
CA ALA A 83 -7.06 -7.56 -0.26
C ALA A 83 -5.88 -6.83 0.41
N ASN A 84 -5.47 -5.65 -0.08
CA ASN A 84 -4.53 -4.79 0.65
C ASN A 84 -5.02 -4.43 2.05
N TRP A 85 -6.33 -4.29 2.27
CA TRP A 85 -6.88 -3.96 3.57
C TRP A 85 -6.68 -5.08 4.61
N PRO A 86 -7.17 -6.32 4.40
CA PRO A 86 -6.91 -7.41 5.34
C PRO A 86 -5.41 -7.73 5.45
N TYR A 87 -4.64 -7.65 4.35
CA TYR A 87 -3.19 -7.79 4.40
C TYR A 87 -2.54 -6.76 5.33
N THR A 88 -2.91 -5.48 5.21
CA THR A 88 -2.38 -4.42 6.07
C THR A 88 -2.74 -4.67 7.53
N MET A 89 -3.99 -5.03 7.82
CA MET A 89 -4.45 -5.27 9.19
C MET A 89 -3.77 -6.45 9.86
N LEU A 90 -3.54 -7.54 9.13
CA LEU A 90 -3.01 -8.78 9.69
C LEU A 90 -1.48 -8.82 9.69
N ALA A 91 -0.85 -8.39 8.59
CA ALA A 91 0.60 -8.52 8.41
C ALA A 91 1.38 -7.27 8.85
N ILE A 92 0.89 -6.06 8.55
CA ILE A 92 1.63 -4.80 8.73
C ILE A 92 1.31 -4.14 10.07
N MET A 93 0.02 -4.04 10.42
CA MET A 93 -0.46 -3.29 11.59
C MET A 93 0.18 -3.72 12.92
N PRO A 94 0.51 -5.02 13.17
CA PRO A 94 1.26 -5.40 14.37
C PRO A 94 2.63 -4.74 14.47
N THR A 95 3.31 -4.52 13.34
CA THR A 95 4.59 -3.79 13.29
C THR A 95 4.36 -2.29 13.47
N ASN A 96 3.33 -1.73 12.82
CA ASN A 96 3.00 -0.30 12.94
C ASN A 96 2.71 0.08 14.40
N ARG A 97 1.88 -0.70 15.10
CA ARG A 97 1.53 -0.42 16.50
C ARG A 97 2.75 -0.39 17.42
N LYS A 98 3.73 -1.27 17.19
CA LYS A 98 5.00 -1.27 17.93
C LYS A 98 5.81 0.01 17.66
N LEU A 99 5.93 0.39 16.39
CA LEU A 99 6.64 1.62 15.99
C LEU A 99 5.94 2.89 16.50
N GLU A 100 4.62 2.94 16.45
CA GLU A 100 3.82 4.06 16.93
C GLU A 100 3.94 4.26 18.44
N ALA A 101 4.11 3.19 19.21
CA ALA A 101 4.27 3.25 20.67
C ALA A 101 5.63 3.79 21.13
N ILE A 102 6.66 3.77 20.29
CA ILE A 102 8.02 4.22 20.64
C ILE A 102 8.13 5.73 20.45
N ALA A 103 8.57 6.49 21.46
CA ALA A 103 8.91 7.90 21.26
C ALA A 103 10.20 8.02 20.42
N PRO A 104 10.34 8.99 19.50
CA PRO A 104 11.56 9.12 18.68
C PRO A 104 12.86 9.13 19.48
N GLN A 105 12.89 9.82 20.63
CA GLN A 105 14.04 9.90 21.53
C GLN A 105 14.42 8.56 22.18
N GLN A 106 13.51 7.58 22.15
CA GLN A 106 13.69 6.23 22.69
C GLN A 106 14.01 5.22 21.57
N ALA A 107 14.20 5.68 20.34
CA ALA A 107 14.49 4.80 19.24
C ALA A 107 15.87 4.15 19.39
N SER A 108 15.97 2.91 18.91
CA SER A 108 17.16 2.08 19.05
C SER A 108 17.32 1.14 17.86
N ALA A 109 18.35 0.29 17.91
CA ALA A 109 18.56 -0.76 16.91
C ALA A 109 17.33 -1.68 16.74
N GLU A 110 16.52 -1.85 17.79
CA GLU A 110 15.23 -2.55 17.72
C GLU A 110 14.26 -1.83 16.78
N THR A 111 14.11 -0.51 16.94
CA THR A 111 13.28 0.34 16.09
C THR A 111 13.69 0.21 14.63
N ARG A 112 15.01 0.27 14.34
CA ARG A 112 15.52 0.08 12.98
C ARG A 112 15.17 -1.29 12.42
N ARG A 113 15.23 -2.36 13.22
CA ARG A 113 14.83 -3.70 12.79
C ARG A 113 13.34 -3.75 12.45
N LEU A 114 12.49 -3.13 13.26
CA LEU A 114 11.05 -3.01 12.98
C LEU A 114 10.78 -2.20 11.71
N ILE A 115 11.48 -1.09 11.48
CA ILE A 115 11.35 -0.29 10.25
C ILE A 115 11.79 -1.08 9.02
N ARG A 116 12.89 -1.85 9.09
CA ARG A 116 13.30 -2.75 7.98
C ARG A 116 12.23 -3.79 7.68
N ARG A 117 11.70 -4.45 8.73
CA ARG A 117 10.59 -5.40 8.59
C ARG A 117 9.35 -4.74 7.98
N TRP A 118 9.01 -3.52 8.42
CA TRP A 118 7.91 -2.76 7.86
C TRP A 118 8.08 -2.53 6.35
N GLY A 119 9.27 -2.13 5.91
CA GLY A 119 9.58 -1.93 4.49
C GLY A 119 9.36 -3.20 3.67
N LEU A 120 9.85 -4.35 4.16
CA LEU A 120 9.64 -5.65 3.51
C LEU A 120 8.14 -5.99 3.40
N LEU A 121 7.39 -5.82 4.49
CA LEU A 121 5.95 -6.08 4.50
C LEU A 121 5.20 -5.11 3.59
N HIS A 122 5.62 -3.84 3.49
CA HIS A 122 5.03 -2.89 2.55
C HIS A 122 5.19 -3.34 1.10
N GLY A 123 6.27 -4.05 0.77
CA GLY A 123 6.47 -4.65 -0.56
C GLY A 123 5.32 -5.57 -1.00
N GLY A 124 4.67 -6.25 -0.07
CA GLY A 124 3.46 -7.04 -0.36
C GLY A 124 2.29 -6.19 -0.88
N ARG A 125 2.16 -4.94 -0.41
CA ARG A 125 1.13 -4.02 -0.91
C ARG A 125 1.41 -3.59 -2.35
N SER A 126 2.68 -3.33 -2.65
CA SER A 126 3.14 -3.01 -3.99
C SER A 126 2.86 -4.16 -4.96
N LEU A 127 3.10 -5.42 -4.53
CA LEU A 127 2.78 -6.60 -5.32
C LEU A 127 1.28 -6.75 -5.57
N LEU A 128 0.45 -6.67 -4.53
CA LEU A 128 -1.01 -6.75 -4.67
C LEU A 128 -1.55 -5.65 -5.61
N GLY A 129 -1.06 -4.42 -5.46
CA GLY A 129 -1.39 -3.31 -6.35
C GLY A 129 -1.04 -3.62 -7.81
N LEU A 130 0.18 -4.08 -8.06
CA LEU A 130 0.66 -4.41 -9.40
C LEU A 130 -0.17 -5.53 -10.04
N VAL A 131 -0.49 -6.59 -9.30
CA VAL A 131 -1.35 -7.67 -9.82
C VAL A 131 -2.74 -7.13 -10.18
N ALA A 132 -3.34 -6.27 -9.35
CA ALA A 132 -4.63 -5.65 -9.66
C ALA A 132 -4.56 -4.78 -10.93
N VAL A 133 -3.50 -3.97 -11.08
CA VAL A 133 -3.27 -3.15 -12.28
C VAL A 133 -3.17 -4.02 -13.54
N VAL A 134 -2.42 -5.12 -13.49
CA VAL A 134 -2.29 -6.04 -14.63
C VAL A 134 -3.65 -6.67 -14.97
N LEU A 135 -4.41 -7.12 -13.97
CA LEU A 135 -5.75 -7.69 -14.19
C LEU A 135 -6.70 -6.68 -14.83
N PHE A 136 -6.72 -5.44 -14.33
CA PHE A 136 -7.52 -4.35 -14.92
C PHE A 136 -7.06 -3.97 -16.32
N LEU A 137 -5.75 -3.98 -16.59
CA LEU A 137 -5.22 -3.71 -17.93
C LEU A 137 -5.66 -4.79 -18.92
N VAL A 138 -5.49 -6.06 -18.58
CA VAL A 138 -5.93 -7.19 -19.43
C VAL A 138 -7.45 -7.20 -19.60
N ALA A 139 -8.20 -6.77 -18.59
CA ALA A 139 -9.65 -6.60 -18.69
C ALA A 139 -10.08 -5.40 -19.55
N ALA A 140 -9.19 -4.44 -19.82
CA ALA A 140 -9.46 -3.27 -20.67
C ALA A 140 -9.14 -3.51 -22.14
N LEU A 141 -8.19 -4.41 -22.42
CA LEU A 141 -7.86 -4.90 -23.76
C LEU A 141 -8.93 -5.88 -24.27
#